data_AF-A0A0W0U8M0-F1
#
_entry.id   AF-A0A0W0U8M0-F1
#
_cell.length_a   1.000
_cell.length_b   1.000
_cell.length_c   1.000
_cell.angle_alpha   90.00
_cell.angle_beta   90.00
_cell.angle_gamma   90.00
#
_symmetry.space_group_name_H-M   'P 1'
#
loop_
_entity.id
_entity.type
_entity.pdbx_description
1 polymer ?
#
loop_
_entity_poly.entity_id
_entity_poly.type
_entity_poly.pdbx_seq_one_letter_code
_entity_poly.pdbx_strand_id
1 'polypeptide(L)'
;MAFPVLPSVNDWHKKSKQHPDRVVEKYLRAIYDAQTIYERFDGLIKLLHHCDKHEKDHENYTRLKKTVLEVIGYIINDDNAETIREKITARIAIRDFDPFFMPWLRPAPGDVSNDPWAFYERVREKSAEQIKAHFKKFYAKLKASKDLLPYGGKDAGDEAFYALRSGVGTVYHSKEELEEFRVIPNKTNLLKLQTLDKGDNRHLTFSYATTEHLSIKAYDSFRQHPEDFPNTAIYTVHVNGGMFMGPALAPERTSFFSSEAILHPTYADYYSDANLFMAGQIKVIDGKIIMVDGASGHFMPDYEQTSRALSFFGGLGIINNLTELPYYRPTKDGDERIYTPMKCTWLMAMLSDYSLLNKVDFRALNLTYLKEHAPELYTVYQLQSNINEELARWLEQSTVFYNRPSPYTLKLNNAVEVFSKFGKYDQPEFTLQLLTNLEVCIDEWNTFHKESTSRRQSAVDMLEVRVMEQILYYKLYLLLQNSSYSRDPTPYNTIIDNFLQRKVDFKMLIEQAKPLLGRQGPQFFSGKSAGSGDVEEDVLRVIIKSEKTSTAVELKEIIRQLDAIAATSLALGSSSSLNSSPSPDTNSLS
;
A
#
# COMPACT_ATOMS: atom_id res chain seq x y z
N MET A 1 -15.30 -10.60 -3.01
CA MET A 1 -16.55 -10.19 -2.32
C MET A 1 -17.45 -9.51 -3.33
N ALA A 2 -18.76 -9.52 -3.13
CA ALA A 2 -19.67 -8.75 -3.98
C ALA A 2 -19.60 -7.26 -3.63
N PHE A 3 -19.65 -6.39 -4.63
CA PHE A 3 -19.72 -4.94 -4.42
C PHE A 3 -21.07 -4.54 -3.82
N PRO A 4 -21.13 -3.48 -2.99
CA PRO A 4 -22.41 -2.93 -2.57
C PRO A 4 -23.17 -2.38 -3.78
N VAL A 5 -24.50 -2.51 -3.73
CA VAL A 5 -25.40 -2.04 -4.80
C VAL A 5 -26.46 -1.15 -4.16
N LEU A 6 -26.41 0.15 -4.47
CA LEU A 6 -27.45 1.08 -4.06
C LEU A 6 -28.74 0.75 -4.84
N PRO A 7 -29.87 0.47 -4.15
CA PRO A 7 -31.08 -0.01 -4.79
C PRO A 7 -31.73 1.08 -5.65
N SER A 8 -32.30 0.67 -6.79
CA SER A 8 -32.98 1.60 -7.68
C SER A 8 -34.19 2.27 -7.04
N VAL A 9 -34.67 3.37 -7.65
CA VAL A 9 -35.90 4.05 -7.22
C VAL A 9 -37.08 3.09 -7.25
N ASN A 10 -37.16 2.24 -8.28
CA ASN A 10 -38.21 1.23 -8.40
C ASN A 10 -38.08 0.12 -7.35
N ASP A 11 -36.87 -0.29 -6.98
CA ASP A 11 -36.70 -1.26 -5.90
C ASP A 11 -37.13 -0.68 -4.55
N TRP A 12 -36.80 0.58 -4.29
CA TRP A 12 -37.30 1.29 -3.12
C TRP A 12 -38.82 1.32 -3.14
N HIS A 13 -39.42 1.80 -4.23
CA HIS A 13 -40.87 1.90 -4.39
C HIS A 13 -41.59 0.56 -4.16
N LYS A 14 -41.02 -0.55 -4.67
CA LYS A 14 -41.55 -1.91 -4.43
C LYS A 14 -41.46 -2.33 -2.97
N LYS A 15 -40.36 -2.01 -2.29
CA LYS A 15 -40.12 -2.36 -0.87
C LYS A 15 -40.90 -1.48 0.09
N SER A 16 -41.15 -0.22 -0.28
CA SER A 16 -41.84 0.79 0.53
C SER A 16 -43.33 0.91 0.19
N LYS A 17 -43.95 -0.04 -0.52
CA LYS A 17 -45.36 0.06 -0.95
C LYS A 17 -46.34 0.40 0.17
N GLN A 18 -46.10 -0.11 1.37
CA GLN A 18 -46.96 0.13 2.55
C GLN A 18 -46.67 1.49 3.21
N HIS A 19 -45.48 2.06 3.01
CA HIS A 19 -45.04 3.35 3.54
C HIS A 19 -44.24 4.12 2.48
N PRO A 20 -44.89 4.66 1.43
CA PRO A 20 -44.19 5.32 0.34
C PRO A 20 -43.47 6.56 0.84
N ASP A 21 -42.16 6.64 0.58
CA ASP A 21 -41.36 7.81 0.91
C ASP A 21 -40.77 8.45 -0.34
N ARG A 22 -41.44 9.52 -0.80
CA ARG A 22 -41.01 10.30 -1.97
C ARG A 22 -39.71 11.08 -1.72
N VAL A 23 -39.31 11.30 -0.46
CA VAL A 23 -38.05 11.96 -0.13
C VAL A 23 -36.87 11.04 -0.45
N VAL A 24 -36.97 9.76 -0.09
CA VAL A 24 -35.96 8.75 -0.48
C VAL A 24 -35.89 8.62 -1.99
N GLU A 25 -37.03 8.53 -2.69
CA GLU A 25 -37.05 8.48 -4.16
C GLU A 25 -36.35 9.71 -4.78
N LYS A 26 -36.59 10.90 -4.23
CA LYS A 26 -35.93 12.14 -4.67
C LYS A 26 -34.41 12.09 -4.45
N TYR A 27 -33.95 11.62 -3.29
CA TYR A 27 -32.52 11.50 -3.02
C TYR A 27 -31.84 10.47 -3.91
N LEU A 28 -32.47 9.31 -4.14
CA LEU A 28 -31.98 8.30 -5.07
C LEU A 28 -31.84 8.87 -6.48
N ARG A 29 -32.88 9.53 -7.02
CA ARG A 29 -32.80 10.20 -8.33
C ARG A 29 -31.64 11.20 -8.38
N ALA A 30 -31.51 12.06 -7.36
CA ALA A 30 -30.42 13.03 -7.29
C ALA A 30 -29.02 12.39 -7.26
N ILE A 31 -28.85 11.23 -6.60
CA ILE A 31 -27.59 10.48 -6.61
C ILE A 31 -27.27 9.94 -8.00
N TYR A 32 -28.27 9.43 -8.72
CA TYR A 32 -28.10 8.89 -10.07
C TYR A 32 -27.95 9.97 -11.15
N ASP A 33 -28.50 11.16 -10.92
CA ASP A 33 -28.41 12.32 -11.81
C ASP A 33 -27.16 13.17 -11.53
N ALA A 34 -26.40 12.86 -10.48
CA ALA A 34 -25.19 13.59 -10.12
C ALA A 34 -24.12 13.48 -11.21
N GLN A 35 -23.57 14.64 -11.62
CA GLN A 35 -22.59 14.75 -12.69
C GLN A 35 -21.17 14.43 -12.21
N THR A 36 -20.90 14.66 -10.92
CA THR A 36 -19.59 14.44 -10.30
C THR A 36 -19.69 13.51 -9.10
N ILE A 37 -18.58 12.88 -8.73
CA ILE A 37 -18.52 12.10 -7.49
C ILE A 37 -18.80 12.95 -6.24
N TYR A 38 -18.47 14.25 -6.27
CA TYR A 38 -18.69 15.16 -5.15
C TYR A 38 -20.19 15.38 -4.88
N GLU A 39 -20.95 15.70 -5.94
CA GLU A 39 -22.40 15.84 -5.88
C GLU A 39 -23.07 14.54 -5.44
N ARG A 40 -22.59 13.42 -5.99
CA ARG A 40 -23.08 12.08 -5.65
C ARG A 40 -22.84 11.75 -4.19
N PHE A 41 -21.66 12.06 -3.67
CA PHE A 41 -21.29 11.86 -2.27
C PHE A 41 -22.16 12.71 -1.33
N ASP A 42 -22.39 13.98 -1.67
CA ASP A 42 -23.32 14.84 -0.91
C ASP A 42 -24.76 14.32 -0.96
N GLY A 43 -25.19 13.72 -2.08
CA GLY A 43 -26.47 13.02 -2.21
C GLY A 43 -26.56 11.81 -1.30
N LEU A 44 -25.51 10.98 -1.25
CA LEU A 44 -25.41 9.82 -0.36
C LEU A 44 -25.47 10.25 1.12
N ILE A 45 -24.80 11.34 1.51
CA ILE A 45 -24.87 11.90 2.86
C ILE A 45 -26.30 12.33 3.22
N LYS A 46 -26.99 13.02 2.31
CA LYS A 46 -28.39 13.43 2.53
C LYS A 46 -29.32 12.23 2.72
N LEU A 47 -29.15 11.21 1.88
CA LEU A 47 -29.91 9.96 2.00
C LEU A 47 -29.60 9.24 3.32
N LEU A 48 -28.34 9.18 3.73
CA LEU A 48 -27.93 8.56 4.99
C LEU A 48 -28.57 9.25 6.19
N HIS A 49 -28.50 10.58 6.26
CA HIS A 49 -29.12 11.36 7.34
C HIS A 49 -30.64 11.19 7.39
N HIS A 50 -31.29 11.03 6.23
CA HIS A 50 -32.70 10.72 6.17
C HIS A 50 -32.99 9.34 6.76
N CYS A 51 -32.24 8.32 6.35
CA CYS A 51 -32.39 6.98 6.91
C CYS A 51 -32.10 6.92 8.42
N ASP A 52 -31.18 7.72 8.95
CA ASP A 52 -30.94 7.79 10.41
C ASP A 52 -32.15 8.34 11.18
N LYS A 53 -32.80 9.38 10.64
CA LYS A 53 -34.00 9.97 11.27
C LYS A 53 -35.17 9.01 11.29
N HIS A 54 -35.26 8.14 10.28
CA HIS A 54 -36.37 7.21 10.05
C HIS A 54 -36.00 5.74 10.36
N GLU A 55 -34.87 5.50 11.03
CA GLU A 55 -34.36 4.14 11.29
C GLU A 55 -35.34 3.29 12.10
N LYS A 56 -36.10 3.92 13.01
CA LYS A 56 -37.09 3.27 13.85
C LYS A 56 -38.42 3.00 13.15
N ASP A 57 -38.63 3.58 11.96
CA ASP A 57 -39.93 3.58 11.31
C ASP A 57 -40.15 2.28 10.52
N HIS A 58 -39.09 1.70 9.94
CA HIS A 58 -39.16 0.44 9.20
C HIS A 58 -37.77 -0.17 8.92
N GLU A 59 -37.68 -1.50 8.85
CA GLU A 59 -36.45 -2.25 8.51
C GLU A 59 -35.83 -1.84 7.14
N ASN A 60 -36.64 -1.25 6.25
CA ASN A 60 -36.18 -0.83 4.94
C ASN A 60 -35.17 0.33 5.06
N TYR A 61 -35.37 1.23 6.03
CA TYR A 61 -34.43 2.32 6.31
C TYR A 61 -33.13 1.79 6.91
N THR A 62 -33.19 0.79 7.81
CA THR A 62 -31.99 0.15 8.36
C THR A 62 -31.16 -0.53 7.26
N ARG A 63 -31.81 -1.26 6.35
CA ARG A 63 -31.15 -1.90 5.20
C ARG A 63 -30.54 -0.86 4.25
N LEU A 64 -31.30 0.19 3.90
CA LEU A 64 -30.81 1.24 3.02
C LEU A 64 -29.65 2.03 3.65
N LYS A 65 -29.74 2.38 4.93
CA LYS A 65 -28.67 3.00 5.72
C LYS A 65 -27.37 2.20 5.64
N LYS A 66 -27.45 0.89 5.86
CA LYS A 66 -26.28 -0.01 5.77
C LYS A 66 -25.66 0.04 4.37
N THR A 67 -26.46 -0.10 3.31
CA THR A 67 -25.97 -0.03 1.93
C THR A 67 -25.36 1.32 1.59
N VAL A 68 -25.96 2.44 2.04
CA VAL A 68 -25.41 3.78 1.81
C VAL A 68 -24.07 3.96 2.52
N LEU A 69 -23.95 3.48 3.77
CA LEU A 69 -22.67 3.47 4.50
C LEU A 69 -21.62 2.63 3.78
N GLU A 70 -21.97 1.45 3.28
CA GLU A 70 -21.06 0.60 2.52
C GLU A 70 -20.59 1.31 1.23
N VAL A 71 -21.49 1.92 0.45
CA VAL A 71 -21.11 2.67 -0.76
C VAL A 71 -20.19 3.84 -0.43
N ILE A 72 -20.49 4.61 0.62
CA ILE A 72 -19.63 5.70 1.09
C ILE A 72 -18.26 5.17 1.50
N GLY A 73 -18.22 4.09 2.28
CA GLY A 73 -16.99 3.44 2.72
C GLY A 73 -16.12 2.98 1.56
N TYR A 74 -16.72 2.43 0.50
CA TYR A 74 -15.99 2.08 -0.71
C TYR A 74 -15.39 3.30 -1.42
N ILE A 75 -16.10 4.44 -1.50
CA ILE A 75 -15.60 5.68 -2.11
C ILE A 75 -14.40 6.25 -1.35
N ILE A 76 -14.41 6.19 -0.01
CA ILE A 76 -13.38 6.83 0.84
C ILE A 76 -12.34 5.84 1.40
N ASN A 77 -12.39 4.59 0.93
CA ASN A 77 -11.55 3.48 1.36
C ASN A 77 -11.56 3.25 2.89
N ASP A 78 -12.75 3.04 3.44
CA ASP A 78 -12.96 2.79 4.87
C ASP A 78 -14.09 1.77 5.06
N ASP A 79 -13.95 0.87 6.02
CA ASP A 79 -14.98 -0.09 6.39
C ASP A 79 -15.47 0.05 7.83
N ASN A 80 -14.90 0.98 8.61
CA ASN A 80 -15.36 1.29 9.95
C ASN A 80 -16.47 2.35 9.91
N ALA A 81 -17.66 1.98 10.40
CA ALA A 81 -18.82 2.87 10.39
C ALA A 81 -18.61 4.17 11.19
N GLU A 82 -17.87 4.15 12.30
CA GLU A 82 -17.57 5.32 13.12
C GLU A 82 -16.61 6.26 12.39
N THR A 83 -15.52 5.73 11.83
CA THR A 83 -14.56 6.52 11.04
C THR A 83 -15.20 7.09 9.78
N ILE A 84 -16.10 6.34 9.12
CA ILE A 84 -16.91 6.86 8.00
C ILE A 84 -17.74 8.07 8.43
N ARG A 85 -18.36 8.03 9.63
CA ARG A 85 -19.17 9.15 10.16
C ARG A 85 -18.35 10.39 10.48
N GLU A 86 -17.15 10.21 11.02
CA GLU A 86 -16.19 11.29 11.25
C GLU A 86 -15.80 11.96 9.93
N LYS A 87 -15.48 11.16 8.90
CA LYS A 87 -15.17 11.64 7.56
C LYS A 87 -16.34 12.37 6.88
N ILE A 88 -17.57 11.89 7.08
CA ILE A 88 -18.79 12.60 6.62
C ILE A 88 -18.91 13.96 7.32
N THR A 89 -18.68 14.02 8.62
CA THR A 89 -18.70 15.27 9.40
C THR A 89 -17.69 16.27 8.84
N ALA A 90 -16.47 15.81 8.53
CA ALA A 90 -15.45 16.63 7.88
C ALA A 90 -15.91 17.16 6.52
N ARG A 91 -16.52 16.32 5.67
CA ARG A 91 -17.07 16.75 4.37
C ARG A 91 -18.12 17.84 4.54
N ILE A 92 -19.05 17.67 5.46
CA ILE A 92 -20.14 18.64 5.71
C ILE A 92 -19.57 19.99 6.16
N ALA A 93 -18.57 19.98 7.05
CA ALA A 93 -17.97 21.19 7.58
C ALA A 93 -17.13 21.96 6.55
N ILE A 94 -16.43 21.25 5.66
CA ILE A 94 -15.48 21.87 4.72
C ILE A 94 -16.13 22.26 3.39
N ARG A 95 -17.16 21.56 2.91
CA ARG A 95 -17.62 21.69 1.50
C ARG A 95 -18.02 23.10 1.07
N ASP A 96 -18.44 23.95 1.99
CA ASP A 96 -18.81 25.34 1.68
C ASP A 96 -17.58 26.23 1.42
N PHE A 97 -16.39 25.77 1.84
CA PHE A 97 -15.09 26.42 1.67
C PHE A 97 -14.20 25.71 0.62
N ASP A 98 -14.31 24.38 0.51
CA ASP A 98 -13.74 23.55 -0.56
C ASP A 98 -14.79 22.56 -1.09
N PRO A 99 -15.52 22.93 -2.16
CA PRO A 99 -16.53 22.07 -2.77
C PRO A 99 -16.01 20.72 -3.27
N PHE A 100 -14.71 20.61 -3.53
CA PHE A 100 -14.05 19.40 -4.06
C PHE A 100 -13.36 18.59 -2.95
N PHE A 101 -13.52 18.97 -1.69
CA PHE A 101 -12.99 18.22 -0.57
C PHE A 101 -13.65 16.85 -0.44
N MET A 102 -12.91 15.78 -0.77
CA MET A 102 -13.30 14.42 -0.40
C MET A 102 -12.45 13.95 0.78
N PRO A 103 -13.05 13.26 1.77
CA PRO A 103 -12.35 12.79 2.97
C PRO A 103 -11.63 11.44 2.73
N TRP A 104 -11.03 11.27 1.55
CA TRP A 104 -10.12 10.18 1.24
C TRP A 104 -8.67 10.61 1.46
N LEU A 105 -7.72 9.67 1.36
CA LEU A 105 -6.30 9.96 1.49
C LEU A 105 -5.83 10.92 0.38
N ARG A 106 -5.00 11.89 0.74
CA ARG A 106 -4.43 12.89 -0.17
C ARG A 106 -2.91 12.76 -0.25
N PRO A 107 -2.31 13.01 -1.43
CA PRO A 107 -0.87 13.02 -1.55
C PRO A 107 -0.25 14.22 -0.83
N ALA A 108 0.94 14.04 -0.26
CA ALA A 108 1.71 15.10 0.37
C ALA A 108 2.78 15.62 -0.61
N PRO A 109 2.69 16.88 -1.08
CA PRO A 109 3.72 17.46 -1.95
C PRO A 109 5.10 17.49 -1.27
N GLY A 110 5.15 17.71 0.05
CA GLY A 110 6.37 17.70 0.86
C GLY A 110 6.75 19.09 1.35
N ASP A 111 6.82 20.06 0.43
CA ASP A 111 7.09 21.47 0.76
C ASP A 111 5.91 22.22 1.40
N VAL A 112 4.68 21.72 1.22
CA VAL A 112 3.45 22.29 1.78
C VAL A 112 2.54 21.22 2.40
N SER A 113 1.85 21.60 3.47
CA SER A 113 0.81 20.76 4.09
C SER A 113 -0.44 20.72 3.20
N ASN A 114 -0.92 19.51 2.92
CA ASN A 114 -2.13 19.24 2.13
C ASN A 114 -3.21 18.52 2.94
N ASP A 115 -3.50 19.04 4.13
CA ASP A 115 -4.55 18.52 5.00
C ASP A 115 -5.62 19.60 5.26
N PRO A 116 -6.72 19.61 4.47
CA PRO A 116 -7.81 20.55 4.65
C PRO A 116 -8.55 20.41 5.98
N TRP A 117 -8.60 19.21 6.57
CA TRP A 117 -9.31 18.98 7.83
C TRP A 117 -8.52 19.51 9.01
N ALA A 118 -7.23 19.17 9.12
CA ALA A 118 -6.36 19.78 10.12
C ALA A 118 -6.23 21.30 9.93
N PHE A 119 -6.35 21.80 8.70
CA PHE A 119 -6.44 23.23 8.44
C PHE A 119 -7.73 23.84 8.98
N TYR A 120 -8.88 23.25 8.64
CA TYR A 120 -10.20 23.70 9.10
C TYR A 120 -10.27 23.77 10.62
N GLU A 121 -9.82 22.72 11.32
CA GLU A 121 -9.82 22.65 12.79
C GLU A 121 -9.08 23.82 13.45
N ARG A 122 -8.03 24.36 12.80
CA ARG A 122 -7.28 25.53 13.30
C ARG A 122 -8.00 26.86 13.08
N VAL A 123 -8.96 26.92 12.16
CA VAL A 123 -9.66 28.16 11.78
C VAL A 123 -11.15 28.13 12.05
N ARG A 124 -11.71 27.00 12.53
CA ARG A 124 -13.15 26.78 12.68
C ARG A 124 -13.85 27.76 13.63
N GLU A 125 -13.13 28.33 14.59
CA GLU A 125 -13.66 29.32 15.54
C GLU A 125 -13.81 30.72 14.92
N LYS A 126 -13.46 30.89 13.64
CA LYS A 126 -13.56 32.15 12.90
C LYS A 126 -14.91 32.26 12.18
N SER A 127 -15.26 33.47 11.74
CA SER A 127 -16.43 33.68 10.87
C SER A 127 -16.27 32.95 9.52
N ALA A 128 -17.39 32.59 8.88
CA ALA A 128 -17.39 31.89 7.59
C ALA A 128 -16.60 32.66 6.51
N GLU A 129 -16.70 33.99 6.49
CA GLU A 129 -15.95 34.86 5.57
C GLU A 129 -14.44 34.77 5.81
N GLN A 130 -14.03 34.74 7.08
CA GLN A 130 -12.62 34.58 7.44
C GLN A 130 -12.11 33.18 7.08
N ILE A 131 -12.89 32.12 7.35
CA ILE A 131 -12.54 30.75 6.97
C ILE A 131 -12.35 30.67 5.45
N LYS A 132 -13.27 31.22 4.67
CA LYS A 132 -13.17 31.28 3.20
C LYS A 132 -11.90 32.01 2.74
N ALA A 133 -11.56 33.15 3.37
CA ALA A 133 -10.33 33.86 3.07
C ALA A 133 -9.07 33.05 3.44
N HIS A 134 -9.14 32.27 4.52
CA HIS A 134 -8.06 31.37 4.95
C HIS A 134 -7.87 30.20 3.98
N PHE A 135 -8.95 29.55 3.53
CA PHE A 135 -8.89 28.49 2.51
C PHE A 135 -8.34 29.01 1.19
N LYS A 136 -8.72 30.23 0.77
CA LYS A 136 -8.12 30.85 -0.43
C LYS A 136 -6.60 30.98 -0.32
N LYS A 137 -6.08 31.36 0.85
CA LYS A 137 -4.62 31.43 1.10
C LYS A 137 -3.99 30.04 1.15
N PHE A 138 -4.68 29.06 1.74
CA PHE A 138 -4.22 27.66 1.77
C PHE A 138 -4.02 27.12 0.35
N TYR A 139 -5.02 27.24 -0.54
CA TYR A 139 -4.89 26.80 -1.93
C TYR A 139 -3.86 27.61 -2.72
N ALA A 140 -3.75 28.91 -2.49
CA ALA A 140 -2.70 29.71 -3.15
C ALA A 140 -1.29 29.19 -2.81
N LYS A 141 -1.05 28.77 -1.55
CA LYS A 141 0.21 28.13 -1.17
C LYS A 141 0.38 26.76 -1.82
N LEU A 142 -0.67 25.95 -1.84
CA LEU A 142 -0.63 24.63 -2.44
C LEU A 142 -0.31 24.70 -3.95
N LYS A 143 -0.95 25.62 -4.68
CA LYS A 143 -0.70 25.87 -6.11
C LYS A 143 0.72 26.35 -6.41
N ALA A 144 1.34 27.04 -5.46
CA ALA A 144 2.71 27.54 -5.58
C ALA A 144 3.77 26.52 -5.14
N SER A 145 3.38 25.30 -4.74
CA SER A 145 4.31 24.23 -4.39
C SER A 145 5.21 23.90 -5.58
N LYS A 146 6.50 23.77 -5.29
CA LYS A 146 7.55 23.42 -6.28
C LYS A 146 7.58 21.92 -6.58
N ASP A 147 6.90 21.15 -5.73
CA ASP A 147 6.87 19.70 -5.79
C ASP A 147 5.71 19.16 -6.61
N LEU A 148 4.73 20.01 -6.94
CA LEU A 148 3.70 19.68 -7.91
C LEU A 148 4.27 19.66 -9.32
N LEU A 149 3.79 18.71 -10.11
CA LEU A 149 4.14 18.53 -11.51
C LEU A 149 3.52 19.66 -12.33
N PRO A 150 4.33 20.64 -12.79
CA PRO A 150 3.81 21.66 -13.69
C PRO A 150 3.42 20.99 -15.01
N TYR A 151 2.53 21.65 -15.75
CA TYR A 151 2.26 21.25 -17.12
C TYR A 151 3.59 21.27 -17.90
N GLY A 152 4.01 20.11 -18.44
CA GLY A 152 5.27 19.94 -19.17
C GLY A 152 6.44 19.32 -18.42
N GLY A 153 6.29 19.02 -17.12
CA GLY A 153 7.39 18.48 -16.31
C GLY A 153 8.29 19.55 -15.69
N LYS A 154 9.05 19.18 -14.66
CA LYS A 154 9.78 20.11 -13.79
C LYS A 154 11.00 20.76 -14.48
N ASP A 155 11.55 20.15 -15.51
CA ASP A 155 12.74 20.62 -16.25
C ASP A 155 12.41 21.50 -17.47
N ALA A 156 11.20 22.05 -17.55
CA ALA A 156 10.69 22.67 -18.77
C ALA A 156 11.38 23.99 -19.21
N GLY A 157 12.21 24.64 -18.38
CA GLY A 157 12.94 25.87 -18.75
C GLY A 157 12.10 27.00 -19.40
N ASP A 158 12.77 28.03 -19.93
CA ASP A 158 12.15 29.01 -20.88
C ASP A 158 12.17 28.49 -22.33
N GLU A 159 12.74 27.30 -22.56
CA GLU A 159 12.91 26.69 -23.87
C GLU A 159 11.79 25.67 -24.15
N ALA A 160 10.83 26.10 -24.96
CA ALA A 160 9.99 25.27 -25.84
C ALA A 160 9.66 23.85 -25.34
N PHE A 161 8.78 23.80 -24.35
CA PHE A 161 7.77 22.76 -24.10
C PHE A 161 7.61 21.68 -25.20
N TYR A 162 8.17 20.48 -24.99
CA TYR A 162 7.93 19.30 -25.85
C TYR A 162 6.51 18.72 -25.75
N ALA A 163 5.73 19.16 -24.76
CA ALA A 163 4.33 18.75 -24.64
C ALA A 163 3.37 19.58 -25.52
N LEU A 164 3.85 20.59 -26.27
CA LEU A 164 3.13 21.25 -27.38
C LEU A 164 3.76 20.68 -28.63
N ARG A 165 3.45 19.42 -28.88
CA ARG A 165 3.17 18.99 -30.24
C ARG A 165 2.03 19.91 -30.74
N SER A 166 2.42 21.01 -31.38
CA SER A 166 1.66 22.25 -31.59
C SER A 166 0.47 22.16 -32.56
N GLY A 167 -0.23 21.03 -32.59
CA GLY A 167 -1.23 20.73 -33.63
C GLY A 167 -2.52 20.04 -33.16
N VAL A 168 -2.68 19.68 -31.88
CA VAL A 168 -3.94 19.10 -31.39
C VAL A 168 -4.74 20.14 -30.65
N GLY A 169 -5.98 20.37 -31.11
CA GLY A 169 -6.93 21.17 -30.36
C GLY A 169 -7.17 20.55 -28.99
N THR A 170 -7.14 21.36 -27.93
CA THR A 170 -7.60 20.95 -26.60
C THR A 170 -9.08 20.60 -26.71
N VAL A 171 -9.42 19.31 -26.69
CA VAL A 171 -10.81 18.87 -26.57
C VAL A 171 -11.24 19.18 -25.14
N TYR A 172 -12.34 19.90 -24.95
CA TYR A 172 -12.89 20.13 -23.60
C TYR A 172 -13.85 19.00 -23.26
N HIS A 173 -13.65 18.34 -22.12
CA HIS A 173 -14.57 17.32 -21.63
C HIS A 173 -15.66 17.93 -20.75
N SER A 174 -16.86 17.35 -20.83
CA SER A 174 -17.89 17.60 -19.82
C SER A 174 -17.47 17.01 -18.47
N LYS A 175 -18.11 17.44 -17.38
CA LYS A 175 -17.84 16.88 -16.04
C LYS A 175 -18.09 15.37 -16.01
N GLU A 176 -19.14 14.93 -16.69
CA GLU A 176 -19.55 13.55 -16.81
C GLU A 176 -18.49 12.71 -17.55
N GLU A 177 -17.99 13.21 -18.68
CA GLU A 177 -16.92 12.56 -19.44
C GLU A 177 -15.65 12.40 -18.59
N LEU A 178 -15.31 13.40 -17.76
CA LEU A 178 -14.18 13.29 -16.83
C LEU A 178 -14.39 12.21 -15.77
N GLU A 179 -15.61 12.05 -15.26
CA GLU A 179 -15.93 10.99 -14.30
C GLU A 179 -15.84 9.58 -14.92
N GLU A 180 -16.00 9.44 -16.24
CA GLU A 180 -15.75 8.16 -16.92
C GLU A 180 -14.30 7.70 -16.77
N PHE A 181 -13.34 8.62 -16.68
CA PHE A 181 -11.93 8.32 -16.47
C PHE A 181 -11.56 8.12 -15.00
N ARG A 182 -12.42 8.49 -14.04
CA ARG A 182 -12.10 8.42 -12.62
C ARG A 182 -11.88 6.97 -12.17
N VAL A 183 -10.84 6.78 -11.37
CA VAL A 183 -10.60 5.54 -10.63
C VAL A 183 -10.48 5.85 -9.15
N ILE A 184 -10.93 4.93 -8.30
CA ILE A 184 -10.97 5.08 -6.85
C ILE A 184 -10.08 4.01 -6.23
N PRO A 185 -8.98 4.38 -5.56
CA PRO A 185 -8.22 3.46 -4.73
C PRO A 185 -9.09 2.89 -3.61
N ASN A 186 -9.19 1.56 -3.54
CA ASN A 186 -9.88 0.86 -2.45
C ASN A 186 -9.10 -0.41 -2.09
N LYS A 187 -8.59 -0.44 -0.85
CA LYS A 187 -7.73 -1.50 -0.34
C LYS A 187 -6.55 -1.73 -1.28
N THR A 188 -6.51 -2.85 -1.98
CA THR A 188 -5.42 -3.23 -2.89
C THR A 188 -5.78 -3.11 -4.37
N ASN A 189 -6.92 -2.49 -4.68
CA ASN A 189 -7.47 -2.42 -6.03
C ASN A 189 -7.86 -0.99 -6.41
N LEU A 190 -7.92 -0.74 -7.71
CA LEU A 190 -8.57 0.40 -8.32
C LEU A 190 -9.98 0.00 -8.75
N LEU A 191 -10.96 0.80 -8.32
CA LEU A 191 -12.37 0.61 -8.64
C LEU A 191 -12.86 1.70 -9.60
N LYS A 192 -13.86 1.36 -10.41
CA LYS A 192 -14.69 2.33 -11.15
C LYS A 192 -16.09 2.36 -10.55
N LEU A 193 -16.56 3.55 -10.22
CA LEU A 193 -17.94 3.78 -9.80
C LEU A 193 -18.82 3.81 -11.06
N GLN A 194 -19.84 2.96 -11.10
CA GLN A 194 -20.69 2.80 -12.27
C GLN A 194 -22.16 2.95 -11.90
N THR A 195 -22.91 3.62 -12.78
CA THR A 195 -24.37 3.61 -12.75
C THR A 195 -24.85 2.67 -13.84
N LEU A 196 -25.49 1.58 -13.44
CA LEU A 196 -26.08 0.59 -14.35
C LEU A 196 -27.54 0.96 -14.63
N ASP A 197 -28.10 0.36 -15.69
CA ASP A 197 -29.48 0.53 -16.13
C ASP A 197 -29.88 1.98 -16.49
N LYS A 198 -31.18 2.23 -16.66
CA LYS A 198 -31.72 3.53 -17.11
C LYS A 198 -32.98 3.93 -16.33
N GLY A 199 -33.22 5.23 -16.25
CA GLY A 199 -34.40 5.81 -15.58
C GLY A 199 -34.47 5.47 -14.09
N ASP A 200 -35.66 5.12 -13.61
CA ASP A 200 -35.90 4.75 -12.21
C ASP A 200 -35.42 3.32 -11.86
N ASN A 201 -34.88 2.58 -12.82
CA ASN A 201 -34.22 1.29 -12.61
C ASN A 201 -32.71 1.42 -12.41
N ARG A 202 -32.13 2.64 -12.35
CA ARG A 202 -30.68 2.81 -12.20
C ARG A 202 -30.15 2.24 -10.88
N HIS A 203 -28.98 1.63 -10.92
CA HIS A 203 -28.26 1.11 -9.74
C HIS A 203 -26.87 1.72 -9.69
N LEU A 204 -26.38 2.06 -8.49
CA LEU A 204 -25.00 2.51 -8.29
C LEU A 204 -24.20 1.36 -7.69
N THR A 205 -23.09 0.99 -8.33
CA THR A 205 -22.19 -0.06 -7.86
C THR A 205 -20.76 0.20 -8.33
N PHE A 206 -19.86 -0.75 -8.08
CA PHE A 206 -18.47 -0.68 -8.46
C PHE A 206 -18.12 -1.81 -9.43
N SER A 207 -17.07 -1.58 -10.21
CA SER A 207 -16.35 -2.62 -10.93
C SER A 207 -14.86 -2.47 -10.68
N TYR A 208 -14.10 -3.53 -10.94
CA TYR A 208 -12.66 -3.42 -10.96
C TYR A 208 -12.20 -2.66 -12.21
N ALA A 209 -11.30 -1.70 -12.04
CA ALA A 209 -10.71 -0.98 -13.16
C ALA A 209 -9.79 -1.92 -13.96
N THR A 210 -9.80 -1.80 -15.29
CA THR A 210 -8.92 -2.57 -16.17
C THR A 210 -8.43 -1.71 -17.32
N THR A 211 -7.20 -1.98 -17.77
CA THR A 211 -6.61 -1.36 -18.96
C THR A 211 -6.68 -2.26 -20.20
N GLU A 212 -7.30 -3.44 -20.13
CA GLU A 212 -7.37 -4.44 -21.22
C GLU A 212 -7.88 -3.89 -22.57
N HIS A 213 -8.75 -2.87 -22.54
CA HIS A 213 -9.29 -2.23 -23.74
C HIS A 213 -8.73 -0.83 -23.98
N LEU A 214 -7.69 -0.44 -23.23
CA LEU A 214 -7.03 0.85 -23.35
C LEU A 214 -5.68 0.69 -24.04
N SER A 215 -5.29 1.72 -24.79
CA SER A 215 -3.98 1.77 -25.43
C SER A 215 -3.47 3.21 -25.44
N ILE A 216 -2.17 3.37 -25.23
CA ILE A 216 -1.47 4.60 -25.56
C ILE A 216 -0.97 4.46 -27.00
N LYS A 217 -1.42 5.36 -27.86
CA LYS A 217 -1.01 5.46 -29.25
C LYS A 217 0.04 6.56 -29.34
N ALA A 218 1.33 6.22 -29.24
CA ALA A 218 2.43 7.17 -29.31
C ALA A 218 2.99 7.33 -30.73
N TYR A 219 3.92 8.27 -30.89
CA TYR A 219 4.74 8.47 -32.08
C TYR A 219 6.17 8.76 -31.62
N ASP A 220 7.11 7.91 -32.03
CA ASP A 220 8.54 8.09 -31.78
C ASP A 220 9.08 9.06 -32.83
N SER A 221 9.43 10.25 -32.37
CA SER A 221 9.95 11.35 -33.18
C SER A 221 11.37 11.09 -33.71
N PHE A 222 12.17 10.28 -33.03
CA PHE A 222 13.53 9.95 -33.46
C PHE A 222 13.50 8.98 -34.65
N ARG A 223 12.67 7.94 -34.57
CA ARG A 223 12.50 6.95 -35.66
C ARG A 223 11.41 7.31 -36.66
N GLN A 224 10.67 8.39 -36.40
CA GLN A 224 9.55 8.85 -37.22
C GLN A 224 8.50 7.75 -37.50
N HIS A 225 8.17 6.95 -36.48
CA HIS A 225 7.23 5.84 -36.62
C HIS A 225 6.18 5.79 -35.49
N PRO A 226 4.96 5.32 -35.77
CA PRO A 226 3.96 5.06 -34.73
C PRO A 226 4.41 3.98 -33.76
N GLU A 227 4.10 4.17 -32.48
CA GLU A 227 4.35 3.19 -31.43
C GLU A 227 3.05 2.98 -30.63
N ASP A 228 2.71 1.73 -30.33
CA ASP A 228 1.52 1.38 -29.55
C ASP A 228 1.93 0.72 -28.24
N PHE A 229 1.37 1.21 -27.14
CA PHE A 229 1.42 0.53 -25.85
C PHE A 229 0.03 -0.06 -25.57
N PRO A 230 -0.23 -1.32 -25.95
CA PRO A 230 -1.51 -1.96 -25.66
C PRO A 230 -1.64 -2.22 -24.16
N ASN A 231 -2.89 -2.35 -23.71
CA ASN A 231 -3.24 -2.62 -22.32
C ASN A 231 -2.70 -1.58 -21.34
N THR A 232 -2.42 -0.36 -21.78
CA THR A 232 -1.76 0.68 -20.99
C THR A 232 -2.55 1.97 -21.10
N ALA A 233 -2.63 2.71 -19.99
CA ALA A 233 -3.34 3.97 -19.90
C ALA A 233 -2.44 5.07 -19.36
N ILE A 234 -2.77 6.32 -19.65
CA ILE A 234 -2.24 7.46 -18.90
C ILE A 234 -3.01 7.57 -17.61
N TYR A 235 -2.29 7.84 -16.52
CA TYR A 235 -2.90 8.19 -15.24
C TYR A 235 -2.49 9.57 -14.78
N THR A 236 -3.35 10.19 -14.00
CA THR A 236 -3.09 11.44 -13.28
C THR A 236 -3.52 11.31 -11.83
N VAL A 237 -2.76 11.92 -10.93
CA VAL A 237 -3.08 12.06 -9.50
C VAL A 237 -3.07 13.53 -9.17
N HIS A 238 -4.18 13.99 -8.63
CA HIS A 238 -4.39 15.37 -8.26
C HIS A 238 -4.04 15.59 -6.78
N VAL A 239 -3.72 16.82 -6.42
CA VAL A 239 -3.46 17.19 -5.02
C VAL A 239 -4.65 16.93 -4.11
N ASN A 240 -5.89 16.93 -4.62
CA ASN A 240 -7.05 16.58 -3.82
C ASN A 240 -7.20 15.07 -3.59
N GLY A 241 -6.29 14.23 -4.09
CA GLY A 241 -6.34 12.75 -4.02
C GLY A 241 -7.12 12.09 -5.15
N GLY A 242 -7.77 12.87 -6.02
CA GLY A 242 -8.47 12.33 -7.19
C GLY A 242 -7.50 11.67 -8.17
N MET A 243 -7.86 10.48 -8.66
CA MET A 243 -7.09 9.73 -9.63
C MET A 243 -7.92 9.47 -10.89
N PHE A 244 -7.31 9.60 -12.05
CA PHE A 244 -7.93 9.33 -13.34
C PHE A 244 -7.03 8.43 -14.17
N MET A 245 -7.66 7.65 -15.05
CA MET A 245 -6.98 6.71 -15.92
C MET A 245 -7.76 6.59 -17.24
N GLY A 246 -7.07 6.78 -18.36
CA GLY A 246 -7.67 6.76 -19.69
C GLY A 246 -6.68 6.57 -20.83
N PRO A 247 -7.17 6.40 -22.07
CA PRO A 247 -6.32 6.22 -23.24
C PRO A 247 -5.59 7.52 -23.59
N ALA A 248 -4.50 7.42 -24.35
CA ALA A 248 -3.78 8.57 -24.89
C ALA A 248 -3.51 8.40 -26.39
N LEU A 249 -3.66 9.47 -27.17
CA LEU A 249 -3.37 9.47 -28.61
C LEU A 249 -2.41 10.60 -28.97
N ALA A 250 -1.31 10.22 -29.63
CA ALA A 250 -0.33 11.13 -30.17
C ALA A 250 -0.98 12.00 -31.27
N PRO A 251 -0.70 13.31 -31.25
CA PRO A 251 -1.11 14.28 -32.26
C PRO A 251 -0.96 13.82 -33.71
N GLU A 252 0.19 13.26 -34.05
CA GLU A 252 0.58 12.82 -35.39
C GLU A 252 -0.26 11.63 -35.87
N ARG A 253 -1.07 11.05 -34.98
CA ARG A 253 -1.95 9.91 -35.23
C ARG A 253 -3.42 10.29 -35.17
N THR A 254 -3.72 11.57 -34.99
CA THR A 254 -5.09 12.09 -35.09
C THR A 254 -5.52 12.14 -36.57
N SER A 255 -6.74 11.70 -36.83
CA SER A 255 -7.41 11.83 -38.13
C SER A 255 -8.68 12.67 -37.99
N PHE A 256 -9.18 13.22 -39.09
CA PHE A 256 -10.46 13.96 -39.08
C PHE A 256 -11.66 13.11 -38.59
N PHE A 257 -11.52 11.78 -38.56
CA PHE A 257 -12.58 10.85 -38.16
C PHE A 257 -12.34 10.17 -36.80
N SER A 258 -11.21 10.42 -36.13
CA SER A 258 -10.91 9.81 -34.82
C SER A 258 -11.39 10.72 -33.70
N SER A 259 -12.66 10.60 -33.35
CA SER A 259 -13.31 11.26 -32.21
C SER A 259 -13.20 10.43 -30.93
N GLU A 260 -12.02 9.89 -30.61
CA GLU A 260 -11.87 9.14 -29.38
C GLU A 260 -11.72 10.11 -28.21
N ALA A 261 -12.51 9.90 -27.15
CA ALA A 261 -12.31 10.57 -25.88
C ALA A 261 -10.97 10.09 -25.31
N ILE A 262 -9.94 10.93 -25.47
CA ILE A 262 -8.56 10.67 -25.10
C ILE A 262 -8.32 11.38 -23.78
N LEU A 263 -7.75 10.75 -22.75
CA LEU A 263 -7.34 11.45 -21.53
C LEU A 263 -6.08 12.29 -21.83
N HIS A 264 -6.31 13.52 -22.26
CA HIS A 264 -5.32 14.59 -22.43
C HIS A 264 -4.79 15.08 -21.06
N PRO A 265 -3.47 15.30 -20.94
CA PRO A 265 -2.79 15.92 -19.79
C PRO A 265 -3.44 17.17 -19.17
N THR A 266 -4.17 17.97 -19.94
CA THR A 266 -4.86 19.19 -19.45
C THR A 266 -6.16 18.93 -18.68
N TYR A 267 -6.70 17.70 -18.71
CA TYR A 267 -7.89 17.33 -17.90
C TYR A 267 -7.61 17.27 -16.40
N ALA A 268 -6.33 17.24 -16.05
CA ALA A 268 -5.76 17.40 -14.73
C ALA A 268 -6.28 18.59 -13.91
N ASP A 269 -6.93 19.59 -14.53
CA ASP A 269 -7.12 20.87 -13.85
C ASP A 269 -8.57 21.34 -13.71
N TYR A 270 -9.57 20.62 -14.25
CA TYR A 270 -10.94 21.16 -14.25
C TYR A 270 -11.52 21.39 -12.83
N TYR A 271 -11.08 20.62 -11.84
CA TYR A 271 -11.67 20.64 -10.50
C TYR A 271 -10.88 21.47 -9.46
N SER A 272 -9.56 21.62 -9.60
CA SER A 272 -8.73 22.21 -8.54
C SER A 272 -7.96 23.48 -8.92
N ASP A 273 -7.88 23.83 -10.21
CA ASP A 273 -7.02 24.91 -10.71
C ASP A 273 -5.57 24.81 -10.13
N ALA A 274 -5.07 23.58 -9.91
CA ALA A 274 -3.80 23.26 -9.28
C ALA A 274 -3.04 22.20 -10.08
N ASN A 275 -1.72 22.35 -10.14
CA ASN A 275 -0.82 21.39 -10.76
C ASN A 275 -1.02 19.97 -10.22
N LEU A 276 -0.72 18.98 -11.07
CA LEU A 276 -0.82 17.57 -10.70
C LEU A 276 0.17 17.24 -9.58
N PHE A 277 -0.18 16.25 -8.78
CA PHE A 277 0.79 15.62 -7.89
C PHE A 277 1.69 14.65 -8.68
N MET A 278 1.10 13.86 -9.59
CA MET A 278 1.83 12.90 -10.41
C MET A 278 1.05 12.60 -11.69
N ALA A 279 1.75 12.24 -12.75
CA ALA A 279 1.20 11.64 -13.94
C ALA A 279 2.19 10.63 -14.54
N GLY A 280 1.68 9.73 -15.38
CA GLY A 280 2.52 8.67 -15.93
C GLY A 280 1.73 7.64 -16.73
N GLN A 281 2.31 6.47 -16.90
CA GLN A 281 1.64 5.31 -17.49
C GLN A 281 1.26 4.31 -16.41
N ILE A 282 0.13 3.64 -16.59
CA ILE A 282 -0.34 2.60 -15.69
C ILE A 282 -0.87 1.41 -16.48
N LYS A 283 -0.70 0.22 -15.91
CA LYS A 283 -1.34 -1.01 -16.38
C LYS A 283 -2.07 -1.68 -15.22
N VAL A 284 -3.34 -2.00 -15.44
CA VAL A 284 -4.25 -2.52 -14.42
C VAL A 284 -5.00 -3.72 -14.97
N ILE A 285 -5.01 -4.82 -14.21
CA ILE A 285 -5.77 -6.04 -14.53
C ILE A 285 -6.65 -6.37 -13.34
N ASP A 286 -7.96 -6.46 -13.55
CA ASP A 286 -8.95 -6.74 -12.50
C ASP A 286 -8.74 -5.89 -11.23
N GLY A 287 -8.50 -4.60 -11.43
CA GLY A 287 -8.28 -3.61 -10.37
C GLY A 287 -6.86 -3.61 -9.80
N LYS A 288 -6.05 -4.63 -10.08
CA LYS A 288 -4.68 -4.73 -9.57
C LYS A 288 -3.71 -3.97 -10.46
N ILE A 289 -2.95 -3.06 -9.86
CA ILE A 289 -1.89 -2.34 -10.56
C ILE A 289 -0.69 -3.28 -10.72
N ILE A 290 -0.36 -3.58 -11.98
CA ILE A 290 0.79 -4.43 -12.33
C ILE A 290 1.99 -3.61 -12.81
N MET A 291 1.76 -2.40 -13.32
CA MET A 291 2.83 -1.48 -13.68
C MET A 291 2.41 -0.04 -13.42
N VAL A 292 3.33 0.75 -12.90
CA VAL A 292 3.30 2.21 -12.87
C VAL A 292 4.61 2.71 -13.46
N ASP A 293 4.56 3.74 -14.29
CA ASP A 293 5.72 4.41 -14.85
C ASP A 293 5.54 5.92 -14.71
N GLY A 294 6.63 6.65 -14.44
CA GLY A 294 6.63 8.10 -14.41
C GLY A 294 6.55 8.73 -15.81
N ALA A 295 7.01 8.05 -16.85
CA ALA A 295 7.10 8.65 -18.18
C ALA A 295 5.82 8.48 -19.01
N SER A 296 4.99 9.52 -19.14
CA SER A 296 3.78 9.50 -19.98
C SER A 296 4.00 10.00 -21.42
N GLY A 297 5.23 10.39 -21.76
CA GLY A 297 5.56 11.12 -22.99
C GLY A 297 5.11 12.59 -23.02
N HIS A 298 4.22 12.99 -22.09
CA HIS A 298 3.73 14.37 -21.91
C HIS A 298 4.20 14.99 -20.59
N PHE A 299 4.51 14.12 -19.63
CA PHE A 299 5.06 14.43 -18.33
C PHE A 299 6.30 13.58 -18.11
N MET A 300 7.32 14.20 -17.54
CA MET A 300 8.56 13.57 -17.13
C MET A 300 8.83 13.99 -15.69
N PRO A 301 8.15 13.35 -14.71
CA PRO A 301 8.42 13.58 -13.29
C PRO A 301 9.85 13.15 -12.99
N ASP A 302 10.51 13.88 -12.09
CA ASP A 302 11.85 13.53 -11.62
C ASP A 302 11.81 12.33 -10.64
N TYR A 303 12.98 11.93 -10.17
CA TYR A 303 13.12 10.84 -9.20
C TYR A 303 12.40 11.15 -7.89
N GLU A 304 12.51 12.38 -7.36
CA GLU A 304 11.92 12.79 -6.08
C GLU A 304 10.38 12.81 -6.14
N GLN A 305 9.81 13.36 -7.21
CA GLN A 305 8.37 13.35 -7.47
C GLN A 305 7.86 11.93 -7.62
N THR A 306 8.56 11.12 -8.41
CA THR A 306 8.19 9.72 -8.60
C THR A 306 8.26 8.94 -7.29
N SER A 307 9.32 9.13 -6.50
CA SER A 307 9.49 8.49 -5.18
C SER A 307 8.37 8.87 -4.22
N ARG A 308 7.96 10.14 -4.17
CA ARG A 308 6.80 10.59 -3.39
C ARG A 308 5.49 9.97 -3.86
N ALA A 309 5.30 9.87 -5.18
CA ALA A 309 4.12 9.22 -5.73
C ALA A 309 4.06 7.73 -5.41
N LEU A 310 5.19 7.02 -5.52
CA LEU A 310 5.29 5.62 -5.13
C LEU A 310 5.06 5.44 -3.63
N SER A 311 5.56 6.34 -2.78
CA SER A 311 5.25 6.32 -1.34
C SER A 311 3.76 6.52 -1.08
N PHE A 312 3.10 7.45 -1.79
CA PHE A 312 1.65 7.66 -1.67
C PHE A 312 0.86 6.42 -2.10
N PHE A 313 1.21 5.82 -3.25
CA PHE A 313 0.59 4.60 -3.72
C PHE A 313 0.85 3.40 -2.80
N GLY A 314 2.03 3.33 -2.19
CA GLY A 314 2.37 2.32 -1.19
C GLY A 314 1.53 2.46 0.07
N GLY A 315 1.33 3.70 0.55
CA GLY A 315 0.44 4.01 1.67
C GLY A 315 -1.04 3.72 1.36
N LEU A 316 -1.46 3.84 0.10
CA LEU A 316 -2.78 3.42 -0.35
C LEU A 316 -2.95 1.89 -0.46
N GLY A 317 -1.85 1.12 -0.46
CA GLY A 317 -1.86 -0.32 -0.66
C GLY A 317 -2.08 -0.77 -2.11
N ILE A 318 -2.00 0.14 -3.09
CA ILE A 318 -2.29 -0.19 -4.50
C ILE A 318 -1.05 -0.63 -5.30
N ILE A 319 0.16 -0.25 -4.88
CA ILE A 319 1.41 -0.84 -5.38
C ILE A 319 1.96 -1.84 -4.37
N ASN A 320 2.62 -2.88 -4.88
CA ASN A 320 3.12 -3.99 -4.08
C ASN A 320 4.46 -4.52 -4.63
N ASN A 321 5.03 -5.54 -4.01
CA ASN A 321 6.34 -6.09 -4.38
C ASN A 321 6.44 -6.60 -5.83
N LEU A 322 5.30 -6.93 -6.43
CA LEU A 322 5.20 -7.48 -7.78
C LEU A 322 4.81 -6.41 -8.81
N THR A 323 4.53 -5.18 -8.37
CA THR A 323 4.27 -4.08 -9.30
C THR A 323 5.58 -3.65 -9.96
N GLU A 324 5.58 -3.54 -11.28
CA GLU A 324 6.69 -2.97 -12.04
C GLU A 324 6.68 -1.44 -11.87
N LEU A 325 7.81 -0.88 -11.46
CA LEU A 325 8.00 0.52 -11.12
C LEU A 325 9.02 1.18 -12.07
N PRO A 326 9.02 2.52 -12.20
CA PRO A 326 10.01 3.21 -13.02
C PRO A 326 11.42 3.07 -12.45
N TYR A 327 12.39 2.77 -13.32
CA TYR A 327 13.78 2.62 -12.93
C TYR A 327 14.59 3.91 -13.15
N TYR A 328 15.16 4.43 -12.07
CA TYR A 328 16.11 5.54 -12.11
C TYR A 328 17.50 5.05 -11.72
N ARG A 329 18.39 4.99 -12.71
CA ARG A 329 19.75 4.46 -12.53
C ARG A 329 20.58 5.42 -11.67
N PRO A 330 21.38 4.93 -10.71
CA PRO A 330 22.30 5.77 -9.96
C PRO A 330 23.40 6.33 -10.87
N THR A 331 23.77 7.58 -10.64
CA THR A 331 24.98 8.18 -11.23
C THR A 331 26.21 7.84 -10.37
N LYS A 332 27.41 7.98 -10.94
CA LYS A 332 28.66 7.70 -10.22
C LYS A 332 28.94 8.69 -9.08
N ASP A 333 28.33 9.87 -9.14
CA ASP A 333 28.59 11.00 -8.23
C ASP A 333 27.58 11.07 -7.07
N GLY A 334 26.79 10.02 -6.88
CA GLY A 334 26.17 9.67 -5.59
C GLY A 334 24.71 10.07 -5.42
N ASP A 335 24.32 11.27 -5.83
CA ASP A 335 23.01 11.81 -5.43
C ASP A 335 21.99 11.88 -6.57
N GLU A 336 22.43 12.05 -7.82
CA GLU A 336 21.52 12.13 -8.96
C GLU A 336 21.16 10.74 -9.50
N ARG A 337 19.89 10.56 -9.86
CA ARG A 337 19.42 9.36 -10.56
C ARG A 337 18.78 9.74 -11.90
N ILE A 338 19.12 8.98 -12.94
CA ILE A 338 18.68 9.26 -14.31
C ILE A 338 17.57 8.28 -14.70
N TYR A 339 16.44 8.80 -15.18
CA TYR A 339 15.37 7.95 -15.70
C TYR A 339 15.87 7.05 -16.82
N THR A 340 15.54 5.76 -16.73
CA THR A 340 15.79 4.77 -17.78
C THR A 340 14.44 4.21 -18.21
N PRO A 341 14.19 3.99 -19.51
CA PRO A 341 12.92 3.45 -20.01
C PRO A 341 12.74 1.95 -19.70
N MET A 342 13.17 1.51 -18.52
CA MET A 342 13.05 0.18 -17.96
C MET A 342 12.04 0.22 -16.81
N LYS A 343 11.18 -0.79 -16.76
CA LYS A 343 10.22 -1.01 -15.67
C LYS A 343 10.64 -2.28 -14.97
N CYS A 344 10.71 -2.22 -13.65
CA CYS A 344 11.21 -3.35 -12.89
C CYS A 344 10.56 -3.39 -11.52
N THR A 345 10.45 -4.58 -10.94
CA THR A 345 10.10 -4.70 -9.52
C THR A 345 11.23 -4.09 -8.67
N TRP A 346 10.90 -3.76 -7.43
CA TRP A 346 11.88 -3.22 -6.48
C TRP A 346 13.12 -4.13 -6.34
N LEU A 347 12.92 -5.46 -6.30
CA LEU A 347 14.01 -6.42 -6.19
C LEU A 347 14.92 -6.42 -7.44
N MET A 348 14.33 -6.30 -8.63
CA MET A 348 15.09 -6.21 -9.88
C MET A 348 15.84 -4.87 -10.00
N ALA A 349 15.29 -3.79 -9.47
CA ALA A 349 15.98 -2.49 -9.37
C ALA A 349 17.25 -2.60 -8.52
N MET A 350 17.19 -3.27 -7.37
CA MET A 350 18.37 -3.50 -6.52
C MET A 350 19.48 -4.27 -7.24
N LEU A 351 19.14 -5.35 -7.93
CA LEU A 351 20.11 -6.14 -8.69
C LEU A 351 20.72 -5.35 -9.85
N SER A 352 19.92 -4.48 -10.48
CA SER A 352 20.36 -3.58 -11.55
C SER A 352 21.34 -2.53 -11.03
N ASP A 353 21.02 -1.91 -9.88
CA ASP A 353 21.91 -0.95 -9.19
C ASP A 353 23.24 -1.61 -8.83
N TYR A 354 23.21 -2.81 -8.25
CA TYR A 354 24.43 -3.57 -7.93
C TYR A 354 25.27 -3.88 -9.18
N SER A 355 24.62 -4.37 -10.25
CA SER A 355 25.30 -4.67 -11.53
C SER A 355 26.01 -3.45 -12.09
N LEU A 356 25.32 -2.31 -12.11
CA LEU A 356 25.83 -1.06 -12.67
C LEU A 356 27.00 -0.52 -11.86
N LEU A 357 26.85 -0.45 -10.53
CA LEU A 357 27.86 0.10 -9.62
C LEU A 357 29.13 -0.75 -9.58
N ASN A 358 28.99 -2.08 -9.66
CA ASN A 358 30.12 -3.01 -9.61
C ASN A 358 30.64 -3.44 -11.00
N LYS A 359 30.05 -2.93 -12.09
CA LYS A 359 30.39 -3.29 -13.48
C LYS A 359 30.30 -4.79 -13.74
N VAL A 360 29.29 -5.44 -13.17
CA VAL A 360 29.00 -6.87 -13.36
C VAL A 360 27.91 -7.01 -14.42
N ASP A 361 28.03 -7.99 -15.31
CA ASP A 361 26.94 -8.32 -16.24
C ASP A 361 25.74 -8.81 -15.43
N PHE A 362 24.58 -8.18 -15.59
CA PHE A 362 23.35 -8.54 -14.87
C PHE A 362 23.00 -10.03 -15.05
N ARG A 363 23.32 -10.63 -16.21
CA ARG A 363 23.06 -12.05 -16.49
C ARG A 363 23.96 -13.00 -15.67
N ALA A 364 25.06 -12.50 -15.14
CA ALA A 364 25.96 -13.26 -14.27
C ALA A 364 25.49 -13.24 -12.80
N LEU A 365 24.56 -12.36 -12.42
CA LEU A 365 24.01 -12.30 -11.07
C LEU A 365 23.04 -13.46 -10.81
N ASN A 366 23.57 -14.56 -10.28
CA ASN A 366 22.79 -15.66 -9.73
C ASN A 366 23.02 -15.77 -8.21
N LEU A 367 22.24 -16.63 -7.52
CA LEU A 367 22.33 -16.81 -6.08
C LEU A 367 23.75 -17.21 -5.61
N THR A 368 24.45 -18.05 -6.39
CA THR A 368 25.83 -18.44 -6.08
C THR A 368 26.77 -17.25 -6.12
N TYR A 369 26.70 -16.44 -7.19
CA TYR A 369 27.50 -15.23 -7.34
C TYR A 369 27.24 -14.24 -6.19
N LEU A 370 25.95 -13.97 -5.89
CA LEU A 370 25.58 -13.07 -4.81
C LEU A 370 26.12 -13.59 -3.47
N LYS A 371 26.03 -14.89 -3.20
CA LYS A 371 26.52 -15.48 -1.94
C LYS A 371 28.03 -15.31 -1.78
N GLU A 372 28.79 -15.45 -2.86
CA GLU A 372 30.26 -15.39 -2.84
C GLU A 372 30.80 -13.95 -2.84
N HIS A 373 30.15 -13.05 -3.58
CA HIS A 373 30.67 -11.70 -3.85
C HIS A 373 29.87 -10.55 -3.21
N ALA A 374 28.65 -10.80 -2.77
CA ALA A 374 27.75 -9.80 -2.16
C ALA A 374 26.81 -10.43 -1.11
N PRO A 375 27.34 -11.02 -0.03
CA PRO A 375 26.55 -11.82 0.92
C PRO A 375 25.39 -11.05 1.56
N GLU A 376 25.54 -9.74 1.75
CA GLU A 376 24.45 -8.86 2.22
C GLU A 376 23.28 -8.82 1.23
N LEU A 377 23.59 -8.60 -0.05
CA LEU A 377 22.58 -8.58 -1.12
C LEU A 377 21.97 -9.97 -1.34
N TYR A 378 22.75 -11.04 -1.19
CA TYR A 378 22.25 -12.42 -1.22
C TYR A 378 21.17 -12.65 -0.16
N THR A 379 21.44 -12.29 1.10
CA THR A 379 20.48 -12.48 2.20
C THR A 379 19.21 -11.68 1.96
N VAL A 380 19.35 -10.40 1.56
CA VAL A 380 18.20 -9.55 1.23
C VAL A 380 17.37 -10.13 0.09
N TYR A 381 18.04 -10.55 -0.99
CA TYR A 381 17.37 -11.16 -2.13
C TYR A 381 16.61 -12.42 -1.71
N GLN A 382 17.24 -13.31 -0.95
CA GLN A 382 16.61 -14.57 -0.53
C GLN A 382 15.38 -14.33 0.34
N LEU A 383 15.45 -13.40 1.30
CA LEU A 383 14.32 -13.05 2.16
C LEU A 383 13.15 -12.50 1.34
N GLN A 384 13.41 -11.54 0.45
CA GLN A 384 12.35 -10.94 -0.34
C GLN A 384 11.78 -11.92 -1.38
N SER A 385 12.63 -12.74 -2.02
CA SER A 385 12.17 -13.77 -2.98
C SER A 385 11.26 -14.79 -2.30
N ASN A 386 11.60 -15.21 -1.07
CA ASN A 386 10.75 -16.12 -0.29
C ASN A 386 9.36 -15.55 -0.01
N ILE A 387 9.26 -14.24 0.29
CA ILE A 387 7.97 -13.56 0.44
C ILE A 387 7.21 -13.53 -0.90
N ASN A 388 7.88 -13.05 -1.96
CA ASN A 388 7.26 -12.84 -3.27
C ASN A 388 6.77 -14.14 -3.94
N GLU A 389 7.44 -15.26 -3.70
CA GLU A 389 7.11 -16.55 -4.29
C GLU A 389 6.02 -17.32 -3.52
N GLU A 390 5.68 -16.91 -2.29
CA GLU A 390 4.80 -17.70 -1.42
C GLU A 390 3.42 -17.92 -2.03
N LEU A 391 2.85 -16.92 -2.71
CA LEU A 391 1.57 -17.07 -3.40
C LEU A 391 1.65 -18.09 -4.55
N ALA A 392 2.72 -18.06 -5.34
CA ALA A 392 2.90 -18.99 -6.45
C ALA A 392 3.04 -20.44 -5.93
N ARG A 393 3.88 -20.65 -4.91
CA ARG A 393 4.06 -21.94 -4.25
C ARG A 393 2.75 -22.44 -3.63
N TRP A 394 2.01 -21.56 -2.97
CA TRP A 394 0.71 -21.90 -2.39
C TRP A 394 -0.31 -22.31 -3.45
N LEU A 395 -0.44 -21.56 -4.55
CA LEU A 395 -1.37 -21.89 -5.63
C LEU A 395 -1.02 -23.23 -6.28
N GLU A 396 0.27 -23.49 -6.52
CA GLU A 396 0.74 -24.78 -7.04
C GLU A 396 0.40 -25.94 -6.10
N GLN A 397 0.73 -25.82 -4.81
CA GLN A 397 0.57 -26.88 -3.81
C GLN A 397 -0.90 -27.11 -3.41
N SER A 398 -1.72 -26.05 -3.37
CA SER A 398 -3.11 -26.09 -2.87
C SER A 398 -4.16 -26.36 -3.95
N THR A 399 -3.74 -26.53 -5.21
CA THR A 399 -4.64 -26.80 -6.33
C THR A 399 -5.37 -28.12 -6.15
N VAL A 400 -6.70 -28.09 -6.19
CA VAL A 400 -7.56 -29.28 -6.14
C VAL A 400 -8.62 -29.18 -7.22
N PHE A 401 -8.64 -30.16 -8.13
CA PHE A 401 -9.66 -30.26 -9.18
C PHE A 401 -11.05 -30.50 -8.58
N TYR A 402 -12.06 -29.83 -9.15
CA TYR A 402 -13.49 -30.00 -8.82
C TYR A 402 -13.82 -29.85 -7.33
N ASN A 403 -13.29 -28.82 -6.68
CA ASN A 403 -13.64 -28.49 -5.29
C ASN A 403 -13.92 -27.00 -5.14
N ARG A 404 -15.12 -26.65 -4.63
CA ARG A 404 -15.44 -25.27 -4.28
C ARG A 404 -14.71 -24.91 -2.98
N PRO A 405 -13.84 -23.88 -2.96
CA PRO A 405 -13.11 -23.53 -1.76
C PRO A 405 -14.08 -23.14 -0.64
N SER A 406 -13.82 -23.63 0.59
CA SER A 406 -14.57 -23.21 1.77
C SER A 406 -14.30 -21.73 2.08
N PRO A 407 -15.16 -21.03 2.84
CA PRO A 407 -14.90 -19.67 3.28
C PRO A 407 -13.53 -19.51 3.97
N TYR A 408 -13.11 -20.49 4.77
CA TYR A 408 -11.79 -20.53 5.40
C TYR A 408 -10.64 -20.70 4.40
N THR A 409 -10.85 -21.47 3.33
CA THR A 409 -9.87 -21.58 2.23
C THR A 409 -9.74 -20.25 1.49
N LEU A 410 -10.85 -19.55 1.24
CA LEU A 410 -10.82 -18.23 0.61
C LEU A 410 -10.13 -17.19 1.51
N LYS A 411 -10.37 -17.24 2.82
CA LYS A 411 -9.70 -16.38 3.82
C LYS A 411 -8.19 -16.65 3.82
N LEU A 412 -7.77 -17.92 3.84
CA LEU A 412 -6.37 -18.32 3.78
C LEU A 412 -5.69 -17.87 2.47
N ASN A 413 -6.34 -18.10 1.31
CA ASN A 413 -5.83 -17.63 0.02
C ASN A 413 -5.57 -16.12 0.02
N ASN A 414 -6.51 -15.34 0.57
CA ASN A 414 -6.37 -13.89 0.67
C ASN A 414 -5.22 -13.51 1.61
N ALA A 415 -5.06 -14.18 2.75
CA ALA A 415 -3.95 -13.91 3.66
C ALA A 415 -2.58 -14.20 3.03
N VAL A 416 -2.44 -15.31 2.29
CA VAL A 416 -1.22 -15.64 1.53
C VAL A 416 -0.94 -14.59 0.45
N GLU A 417 -1.96 -14.18 -0.31
CA GLU A 417 -1.82 -13.15 -1.34
C GLU A 417 -1.37 -11.81 -0.74
N VAL A 418 -1.97 -11.38 0.37
CA VAL A 418 -1.60 -10.13 1.05
C VAL A 418 -0.17 -10.21 1.58
N PHE A 419 0.20 -11.30 2.26
CA PHE A 419 1.57 -11.49 2.74
C PHE A 419 2.59 -11.42 1.59
N SER A 420 2.36 -12.18 0.52
CA SER A 420 3.30 -12.26 -0.61
C SER A 420 3.49 -10.92 -1.34
N LYS A 421 2.43 -10.11 -1.39
CA LYS A 421 2.45 -8.81 -2.06
C LYS A 421 3.02 -7.68 -1.21
N PHE A 422 2.76 -7.69 0.09
CA PHE A 422 3.03 -6.52 0.95
C PHE A 422 4.13 -6.76 1.99
N GLY A 423 4.51 -8.01 2.27
CA GLY A 423 5.62 -8.30 3.17
C GLY A 423 6.94 -7.76 2.62
N LYS A 424 7.73 -7.09 3.47
CA LYS A 424 9.04 -6.55 3.10
C LYS A 424 10.10 -6.90 4.13
N TYR A 425 11.26 -7.34 3.65
CA TYR A 425 12.39 -7.72 4.52
C TYR A 425 12.93 -6.55 5.37
N ASP A 426 12.72 -5.30 4.94
CA ASP A 426 13.15 -4.07 5.61
C ASP A 426 12.09 -3.49 6.55
N GLN A 427 10.90 -4.10 6.61
CA GLN A 427 9.81 -3.75 7.53
C GLN A 427 9.46 -4.97 8.40
N PRO A 428 10.36 -5.41 9.29
CA PRO A 428 10.22 -6.67 10.02
C PRO A 428 8.96 -6.73 10.89
N GLU A 429 8.55 -5.64 11.54
CA GLU A 429 7.35 -5.59 12.39
C GLU A 429 6.06 -5.76 11.56
N PHE A 430 5.97 -5.02 10.44
CA PHE A 430 4.82 -5.11 9.54
C PHE A 430 4.73 -6.49 8.88
N THR A 431 5.86 -7.01 8.41
CA THR A 431 5.93 -8.37 7.83
C THR A 431 5.56 -9.44 8.86
N LEU A 432 6.00 -9.29 10.11
CA LEU A 432 5.62 -10.18 11.20
C LEU A 432 4.11 -10.11 11.48
N GLN A 433 3.49 -8.92 11.44
CA GLN A 433 2.04 -8.78 11.58
C GLN A 433 1.28 -9.53 10.46
N LEU A 434 1.75 -9.44 9.22
CA LEU A 434 1.16 -10.18 8.09
C LEU A 434 1.29 -11.69 8.27
N LEU A 435 2.46 -12.16 8.73
CA LEU A 435 2.71 -13.58 9.01
C LEU A 435 1.84 -14.10 10.16
N THR A 436 1.67 -13.33 11.24
CA THR A 436 0.78 -13.70 12.36
C THR A 436 -0.68 -13.77 11.92
N ASN A 437 -1.14 -12.86 11.05
CA ASN A 437 -2.48 -12.97 10.48
C ASN A 437 -2.63 -14.23 9.61
N LEU A 438 -1.59 -14.59 8.86
CA LEU A 438 -1.55 -15.82 8.07
C LEU A 438 -1.58 -17.07 8.97
N GLU A 439 -0.81 -17.10 10.06
CA GLU A 439 -0.86 -18.14 11.10
C GLU A 439 -2.27 -18.31 11.66
N VAL A 440 -2.94 -17.22 12.05
CA VAL A 440 -4.33 -17.26 12.53
C VAL A 440 -5.27 -17.88 11.49
N CYS A 441 -5.11 -17.52 10.21
CA CYS A 441 -5.91 -18.10 9.13
C CYS A 441 -5.63 -19.60 8.93
N ILE A 442 -4.39 -20.06 9.15
CA ILE A 442 -4.02 -21.48 9.11
C ILE A 442 -4.66 -22.23 10.28
N ASP A 443 -4.58 -21.70 11.50
CA ASP A 443 -5.17 -22.32 12.69
C ASP A 443 -6.69 -22.43 12.60
N GLU A 444 -7.36 -21.39 12.09
CA GLU A 444 -8.81 -21.42 11.79
C GLU A 444 -9.14 -22.47 10.74
N TRP A 445 -8.33 -22.56 9.68
CA TRP A 445 -8.53 -23.55 8.62
C TRP A 445 -8.36 -24.97 9.14
N ASN A 446 -7.32 -25.23 9.94
CA ASN A 446 -7.05 -26.52 10.56
C ASN A 446 -8.16 -26.90 11.55
N THR A 447 -8.65 -25.95 12.34
CA THR A 447 -9.77 -26.16 13.26
C THR A 447 -11.04 -26.57 12.52
N PHE A 448 -11.38 -25.89 11.43
CA PHE A 448 -12.56 -26.20 10.62
C PHE A 448 -12.47 -27.58 9.95
N HIS A 449 -11.27 -27.98 9.47
CA HIS A 449 -11.07 -29.27 8.80
C HIS A 449 -10.67 -30.40 9.75
N LYS A 450 -10.59 -30.17 11.07
CA LYS A 450 -10.19 -31.20 12.04
C LYS A 450 -11.03 -32.48 11.97
N GLU A 451 -12.32 -32.34 11.64
CA GLU A 451 -13.27 -33.46 11.53
C GLU A 451 -13.49 -33.94 10.09
N SER A 452 -12.82 -33.33 9.09
CA SER A 452 -13.00 -33.66 7.68
C SER A 452 -11.66 -33.79 6.95
N THR A 453 -11.45 -34.89 6.23
CA THR A 453 -10.22 -35.09 5.46
C THR A 453 -10.18 -34.15 4.26
N SER A 454 -9.43 -33.06 4.39
CA SER A 454 -9.20 -32.12 3.31
C SER A 454 -8.05 -32.56 2.41
N ARG A 455 -8.27 -32.55 1.10
CA ARG A 455 -7.22 -32.80 0.09
C ARG A 455 -6.10 -31.75 0.10
N ARG A 456 -6.28 -30.64 0.82
CA ARG A 456 -5.30 -29.56 0.95
C ARG A 456 -4.45 -29.64 2.23
N GLN A 457 -4.67 -30.62 3.11
CA GLN A 457 -3.97 -30.68 4.40
C GLN A 457 -2.45 -30.63 4.23
N SER A 458 -1.89 -31.47 3.35
CA SER A 458 -0.44 -31.47 3.10
C SER A 458 0.09 -30.10 2.60
N ALA A 459 -0.67 -29.38 1.78
CA ALA A 459 -0.30 -28.04 1.32
C ALA A 459 -0.34 -27.02 2.47
N VAL A 460 -1.31 -27.15 3.37
CA VAL A 460 -1.43 -26.30 4.57
C VAL A 460 -0.30 -26.60 5.55
N ASP A 461 0.05 -27.87 5.79
CA ASP A 461 1.15 -28.25 6.68
C ASP A 461 2.50 -27.68 6.17
N MET A 462 2.73 -27.76 4.85
CA MET A 462 3.92 -27.18 4.21
C MET A 462 3.93 -25.65 4.29
N LEU A 463 2.78 -25.00 4.11
CA LEU A 463 2.64 -23.56 4.29
C LEU A 463 2.94 -23.16 5.75
N GLU A 464 2.37 -23.88 6.72
CA GLU A 464 2.55 -23.59 8.15
C GLU A 464 4.02 -23.65 8.55
N VAL A 465 4.76 -24.67 8.11
CA VAL A 465 6.22 -24.77 8.35
C VAL A 465 6.95 -23.53 7.81
N ARG A 466 6.72 -23.16 6.54
CA ARG A 466 7.39 -21.99 5.93
C ARG A 466 7.02 -20.67 6.61
N VAL A 467 5.77 -20.52 7.06
CA VAL A 467 5.31 -19.34 7.80
C VAL A 467 6.00 -19.29 9.17
N MET A 468 6.08 -20.41 9.88
CA MET A 468 6.77 -20.48 11.18
C MET A 468 8.27 -20.20 11.07
N GLU A 469 8.95 -20.70 10.03
CA GLU A 469 10.36 -20.37 9.77
C GLU A 469 10.59 -18.86 9.59
N GLN A 470 9.69 -18.19 8.86
CA GLN A 470 9.78 -16.74 8.66
C GLN A 470 9.43 -15.96 9.93
N ILE A 471 8.41 -16.38 10.69
CA ILE A 471 8.10 -15.79 12.00
C ILE A 471 9.31 -15.91 12.93
N LEU A 472 9.95 -17.08 12.98
CA LEU A 472 11.14 -17.32 13.78
C LEU A 472 12.28 -16.36 13.38
N TYR A 473 12.53 -16.19 12.07
CA TYR A 473 13.52 -15.25 11.56
C TYR A 473 13.24 -13.81 12.04
N TYR A 474 12.04 -13.29 11.78
CA TYR A 474 11.71 -11.90 12.10
C TYR A 474 11.63 -11.62 13.60
N LYS A 475 11.10 -12.56 14.39
CA LYS A 475 11.11 -12.45 15.86
C LYS A 475 12.53 -12.44 16.41
N LEU A 476 13.40 -13.32 15.91
CA LEU A 476 14.80 -13.32 16.31
C LEU A 476 15.48 -12.00 15.94
N TYR A 477 15.31 -11.54 14.71
CA TYR A 477 15.88 -10.28 14.25
C TYR A 477 15.46 -9.10 15.14
N LEU A 478 14.16 -8.96 15.41
CA LEU A 478 13.63 -7.91 16.29
C LEU A 478 14.09 -8.06 17.73
N LEU A 479 14.17 -9.28 18.26
CA LEU A 479 14.66 -9.53 19.61
C LEU A 479 16.12 -9.07 19.73
N LEU A 480 16.98 -9.52 18.82
CA LEU A 480 18.41 -9.19 18.83
C LEU A 480 18.68 -7.71 18.54
N GLN A 481 17.82 -7.05 17.76
CA GLN A 481 17.92 -5.63 17.46
C GLN A 481 17.53 -4.75 18.66
N ASN A 482 16.52 -5.17 19.43
CA ASN A 482 15.96 -4.38 20.55
C ASN A 482 16.66 -4.65 21.88
N SER A 483 17.33 -5.78 22.01
CA SER A 483 18.15 -6.10 23.16
C SER A 483 19.38 -5.20 23.24
N SER A 484 19.54 -4.53 24.38
CA SER A 484 20.77 -3.81 24.74
C SER A 484 21.83 -4.81 25.17
N TYR A 485 22.32 -5.61 24.23
CA TYR A 485 23.37 -6.59 24.49
C TYR A 485 24.68 -5.90 24.85
N SER A 486 25.46 -6.52 25.74
CA SER A 486 26.67 -5.89 26.25
C SER A 486 27.65 -5.72 25.09
N ARG A 487 28.14 -4.49 24.84
CA ARG A 487 29.17 -4.22 23.81
C ARG A 487 30.55 -4.74 24.19
N ASP A 488 30.68 -5.44 25.32
CA ASP A 488 31.90 -6.15 25.65
C ASP A 488 32.13 -7.24 24.60
N PRO A 489 33.33 -7.40 24.04
CA PRO A 489 33.58 -8.31 22.94
C PRO A 489 33.46 -9.78 23.40
N THR A 490 32.25 -10.33 23.35
CA THR A 490 32.02 -11.77 23.43
C THR A 490 32.09 -12.38 22.02
N PRO A 491 32.46 -13.66 21.88
CA PRO A 491 32.49 -14.34 20.57
C PRO A 491 31.13 -14.36 19.85
N TYR A 492 30.02 -14.21 20.59
CA TYR A 492 28.66 -14.21 20.06
C TYR A 492 28.29 -12.89 19.38
N ASN A 493 28.80 -11.76 19.89
CA ASN A 493 28.46 -10.43 19.39
C ASN A 493 28.82 -10.25 17.91
N THR A 494 29.97 -10.74 17.45
CA THR A 494 30.34 -10.66 16.03
C THR A 494 29.38 -11.43 15.12
N ILE A 495 28.87 -12.58 15.58
CA ILE A 495 27.94 -13.40 14.80
C ILE A 495 26.57 -12.73 14.75
N ILE A 496 26.09 -12.21 15.89
CA ILE A 496 24.85 -11.45 16.00
C ILE A 496 24.92 -10.19 15.13
N ASP A 497 26.02 -9.43 15.20
CA ASP A 497 26.25 -8.24 14.38
C ASP A 497 26.21 -8.58 12.89
N ASN A 498 26.87 -9.67 12.47
CA ASN A 498 26.84 -10.12 11.08
C ASN A 498 25.42 -10.51 10.62
N PHE A 499 24.62 -11.13 11.49
CA PHE A 499 23.23 -11.46 11.20
C PHE A 499 22.34 -10.22 11.08
N LEU A 500 22.47 -9.27 12.02
CA LEU A 500 21.75 -7.99 11.99
C LEU A 500 22.14 -7.14 10.78
N GLN A 501 23.41 -7.20 10.36
CA GLN A 501 23.92 -6.58 9.13
C GLN A 501 23.60 -7.39 7.86
N ARG A 502 22.90 -8.53 7.99
CA ARG A 502 22.51 -9.43 6.89
C ARG A 502 23.69 -10.02 6.11
N LYS A 503 24.90 -10.00 6.66
CA LYS A 503 26.11 -10.64 6.10
C LYS A 503 26.06 -12.16 6.18
N VAL A 504 25.27 -12.70 7.10
CA VAL A 504 25.01 -14.13 7.24
C VAL A 504 23.51 -14.38 7.31
N ASP A 505 23.05 -15.48 6.72
CA ASP A 505 21.66 -15.93 6.84
C ASP A 505 21.42 -16.69 8.16
N PHE A 506 20.17 -17.04 8.42
CA PHE A 506 19.76 -17.76 9.65
C PHE A 506 20.47 -19.10 9.82
N LYS A 507 20.70 -19.82 8.72
CA LYS A 507 21.39 -21.11 8.75
C LYS A 507 22.85 -20.94 9.13
N MET A 508 23.53 -19.95 8.54
CA MET A 508 24.91 -19.61 8.88
C MET A 508 25.05 -19.10 10.31
N LEU A 509 24.08 -18.32 10.82
CA LEU A 509 24.03 -17.93 12.23
C LEU A 509 24.06 -19.17 13.14
N ILE A 510 23.20 -20.15 12.87
CA ILE A 510 23.16 -21.41 13.63
C ILE A 510 24.48 -22.18 13.51
N GLU A 511 25.02 -22.32 12.30
CA GLU A 511 26.29 -23.03 12.05
C GLU A 511 27.48 -22.41 12.81
N GLN A 512 27.55 -21.08 12.88
CA GLN A 512 28.61 -20.35 13.58
C GLN A 512 28.41 -20.32 15.10
N ALA A 513 27.17 -20.34 15.60
CA ALA A 513 26.87 -20.32 17.04
C ALA A 513 27.16 -21.66 17.74
N LYS A 514 26.95 -22.79 17.06
CA LYS A 514 27.15 -24.15 17.62
C LYS A 514 28.51 -24.42 18.28
N PRO A 515 29.67 -24.19 17.61
CA PRO A 515 30.97 -24.52 18.20
C PRO A 515 31.28 -23.68 19.45
N LEU A 516 30.65 -22.51 19.58
CA LEU A 516 30.83 -21.63 20.73
C LEU A 516 30.03 -22.12 21.94
N LEU A 517 28.79 -22.55 21.72
CA LEU A 517 27.91 -23.11 22.76
C LEU A 517 28.26 -24.55 23.16
N GLY A 518 29.01 -25.27 22.32
CA GLY A 518 29.43 -26.66 22.56
C GLY A 518 30.63 -26.85 23.50
N ARG A 519 31.29 -25.78 23.96
CA ARG A 519 32.41 -25.89 24.93
C ARG A 519 31.89 -25.94 26.37
N GLN A 520 31.48 -27.13 26.83
CA GLN A 520 31.58 -27.44 28.26
C GLN A 520 33.07 -27.53 28.62
N GLY A 521 33.66 -26.41 29.06
CA GLY A 521 34.97 -26.46 29.72
C GLY A 521 34.90 -27.30 31.00
N PRO A 522 36.00 -27.95 31.43
CA PRO A 522 36.02 -28.72 32.66
C PRO A 522 35.60 -27.81 33.82
N GLN A 523 34.59 -28.23 34.59
CA GLN A 523 34.12 -27.58 35.81
C GLN A 523 35.24 -27.57 36.85
N PHE A 524 36.15 -26.60 36.80
CA PHE A 524 37.08 -26.33 37.89
C PHE A 524 37.23 -24.82 38.06
N PHE A 525 36.54 -24.32 39.09
CA PHE A 525 36.60 -22.99 39.69
C PHE A 525 36.21 -21.78 38.82
N SER A 526 34.93 -21.40 38.84
CA SER A 526 34.57 -19.99 39.06
C SER A 526 33.16 -19.89 39.64
N GLY A 527 33.06 -19.47 40.90
CA GLY A 527 31.81 -18.94 41.43
C GLY A 527 31.47 -17.67 40.67
N LYS A 528 30.48 -17.73 39.78
CA LYS A 528 29.72 -16.58 39.31
C LYS A 528 28.27 -16.77 39.74
N SER A 529 27.73 -15.71 40.30
CA SER A 529 26.37 -15.58 40.81
C SER A 529 25.33 -16.21 39.89
N ALA A 530 24.53 -17.13 40.44
CA ALA A 530 23.24 -17.49 39.87
C ALA A 530 22.36 -16.22 39.85
N GLY A 531 22.25 -15.54 38.70
CA GLY A 531 21.44 -14.32 38.61
C GLY A 531 21.52 -13.50 37.32
N SER A 532 22.53 -13.67 36.46
CA SER A 532 22.57 -12.98 35.16
C SER A 532 22.89 -13.98 34.05
N GLY A 533 21.87 -14.64 33.52
CA GLY A 533 22.01 -15.35 32.25
C GLY A 533 22.30 -14.35 31.14
N ASP A 534 23.31 -14.65 30.32
CA ASP A 534 23.61 -13.90 29.11
C ASP A 534 22.44 -14.15 28.14
N VAL A 535 21.58 -13.15 27.93
CA VAL A 535 20.33 -13.27 27.16
C VAL A 535 20.66 -13.71 25.73
N GLU A 536 21.79 -13.23 25.21
CA GLU A 536 22.40 -13.56 23.95
C GLU A 536 22.65 -15.07 23.85
N GLU A 537 23.26 -15.65 24.89
CA GLU A 537 23.57 -17.07 24.95
C GLU A 537 22.28 -17.92 25.02
N ASP A 538 21.30 -17.49 25.81
CA ASP A 538 20.01 -18.17 25.94
C ASP A 538 19.23 -18.14 24.61
N VAL A 539 19.21 -17.01 23.91
CA VAL A 539 18.62 -16.88 22.57
C VAL A 539 19.32 -17.83 21.59
N LEU A 540 20.65 -17.82 21.54
CA LEU A 540 21.41 -18.69 20.62
C LEU A 540 21.18 -20.18 20.92
N ARG A 541 21.08 -20.58 22.20
CA ARG A 541 20.76 -21.96 22.61
C ARG A 541 19.37 -22.39 22.16
N VAL A 542 18.38 -21.49 22.21
CA VAL A 542 17.02 -21.78 21.76
C VAL A 542 16.97 -21.94 20.24
N ILE A 543 17.58 -21.03 19.47
CA ILE A 543 17.48 -21.07 18.01
C ILE A 543 18.24 -22.24 17.38
N ILE A 544 19.32 -22.76 18.00
CA ILE A 544 20.00 -23.96 17.51
C ILE A 544 19.08 -25.19 17.45
N LYS A 545 18.04 -25.23 18.31
CA LYS A 545 17.05 -26.33 18.27
C LYS A 545 16.30 -26.38 16.93
N SER A 546 16.15 -25.25 16.24
CA SER A 546 15.41 -25.16 14.97
C SER A 546 16.06 -25.93 13.82
N GLU A 547 17.37 -26.20 13.88
CA GLU A 547 18.05 -26.94 12.81
C GLU A 547 17.51 -28.37 12.63
N LYS A 548 17.12 -29.01 13.73
CA LYS A 548 16.62 -30.40 13.73
C LYS A 548 15.11 -30.46 13.59
N THR A 549 14.45 -29.30 13.52
CA THR A 549 13.01 -29.19 13.48
C THR A 549 12.52 -29.31 12.04
N SER A 550 11.46 -30.08 11.84
CA SER A 550 10.79 -30.21 10.53
C SER A 550 9.28 -30.04 10.60
N THR A 551 8.74 -29.73 11.80
CA THR A 551 7.30 -29.63 12.04
C THR A 551 6.92 -28.25 12.58
N ALA A 552 5.73 -27.78 12.21
CA ALA A 552 5.20 -26.51 12.70
C ALA A 552 5.05 -26.47 14.24
N VAL A 553 4.70 -27.61 14.87
CA VAL A 553 4.54 -27.72 16.33
C VAL A 553 5.85 -27.44 17.07
N GLU A 554 6.95 -28.03 16.60
CA GLU A 554 8.27 -27.80 17.18
C GLU A 554 8.74 -26.36 16.95
N LEU A 555 8.48 -25.76 15.78
CA LEU A 555 8.81 -24.36 15.51
C LEU A 555 8.01 -23.41 16.41
N LYS A 556 6.71 -23.65 16.59
CA LYS A 556 5.85 -22.89 17.51
C LYS A 556 6.38 -22.94 18.96
N GLU A 557 6.90 -24.09 19.39
CA GLU A 557 7.51 -24.21 20.73
C GLU A 557 8.83 -23.43 20.86
N ILE A 558 9.66 -23.40 19.81
CA ILE A 558 10.87 -22.56 19.76
C ILE A 558 10.50 -21.08 19.82
N ILE A 559 9.50 -20.66 19.03
CA ILE A 559 8.98 -19.29 19.03
C ILE A 559 8.48 -18.91 20.42
N ARG A 560 7.73 -19.80 21.09
CA ARG A 560 7.24 -19.58 22.47
C ARG A 560 8.39 -19.41 23.47
N GLN A 561 9.47 -20.16 23.32
CA GLN A 561 10.67 -20.01 24.16
C GLN A 561 11.35 -18.66 23.93
N LEU A 562 11.43 -18.18 22.68
CA LEU A 562 11.94 -16.84 22.38
C LEU A 562 11.06 -15.73 22.98
N ASP A 563 9.74 -15.86 22.88
CA ASP A 563 8.80 -14.89 23.46
C ASP A 563 8.96 -14.80 24.99
N ALA A 564 9.18 -15.94 25.65
CA ALA A 564 9.44 -15.98 27.09
C ALA A 564 10.73 -15.23 27.47
N ILE A 565 11.81 -15.42 26.70
CA ILE A 565 13.08 -14.71 26.89
C ILE A 565 12.88 -13.20 26.68
N ALA A 566 12.16 -12.80 25.64
CA ALA A 566 11.85 -11.40 25.35
C ALA A 566 11.08 -10.73 26.50
N ALA A 567 10.07 -11.41 27.06
CA ALA A 567 9.28 -10.91 28.18
C ALA A 567 10.10 -10.73 29.46
N THR A 568 11.03 -11.67 29.75
CA THR A 568 11.93 -11.56 30.90
C THR A 568 12.94 -10.41 30.74
N SER A 569 13.45 -10.20 29.52
CA SER A 569 14.41 -9.13 29.22
C SER A 569 13.80 -7.73 29.36
N LEU A 570 12.53 -7.55 28.94
CA LEU A 570 11.79 -6.29 29.11
C LEU A 570 11.48 -5.97 30.58
N ALA A 571 11.16 -6.99 31.39
CA ALA A 571 10.91 -6.82 32.82
C ALA A 571 12.16 -6.33 33.58
N LEU A 572 13.35 -6.84 33.21
CA LEU A 572 14.62 -6.42 33.80
C LEU A 572 15.01 -4.98 33.41
N GLY A 573 14.72 -4.54 32.19
CA GLY A 573 14.95 -3.16 31.75
C GLY A 573 14.13 -2.12 32.53
N SER A 574 12.87 -2.42 32.82
CA SER A 574 11.94 -1.53 33.53
C SER A 574 12.19 -1.38 35.05
N SER A 575 12.95 -2.29 35.66
CA SER A 575 13.25 -2.26 37.10
C SER A 575 14.51 -1.46 37.46
N SER A 576 15.31 -1.06 36.46
CA SER A 576 16.56 -0.31 36.64
C SER A 576 16.40 1.22 36.70
N SER A 577 15.20 1.76 36.44
CA SER A 577 14.95 3.21 36.39
C SER A 577 14.35 3.82 37.67
N LEU A 578 14.32 3.09 38.80
CA LEU A 578 13.65 3.53 40.05
C LEU A 578 14.56 3.67 41.29
N ASN A 579 15.89 3.60 41.15
CA ASN A 579 16.81 3.82 42.26
C ASN A 579 17.91 4.83 41.92
N SER A 580 17.55 6.11 41.92
CA SER A 580 18.51 7.18 42.23
C SER A 580 17.82 8.25 43.07
N SER A 581 17.64 7.94 44.36
CA SER A 581 17.37 8.96 45.38
C SER A 581 18.60 9.87 45.50
N PRO A 582 18.44 11.20 45.47
CA PRO A 582 19.57 12.12 45.64
C PRO A 582 19.88 12.27 47.14
N SER A 583 21.08 11.85 47.54
CA SER A 583 21.66 12.25 48.83
C SER A 583 22.31 13.64 48.69
N PRO A 584 22.08 14.57 49.63
CA PRO A 584 22.71 15.89 49.63
C PRO A 584 24.11 15.79 50.25
N ASP A 585 25.10 16.51 49.72
CA ASP A 585 25.93 17.42 50.54
C ASP A 585 27.03 18.17 49.76
N THR A 586 27.07 19.49 50.05
CA THR A 586 28.21 20.39 50.27
C THR A 586 29.23 20.72 49.18
N ASN A 587 29.15 21.98 48.72
CA ASN A 587 30.21 23.01 48.61
C ASN A 587 31.68 22.59 48.48
N SER A 588 32.36 23.11 47.45
CA SER A 588 33.44 24.10 47.63
C SER A 588 33.88 24.76 46.31
N LEU A 589 34.32 26.01 46.46
CA LEU A 589 34.70 27.01 45.46
C LEU A 589 35.95 26.67 44.64
N SER A 590 35.93 27.04 43.36
CA SER A 590 36.82 28.07 42.76
C SER A 590 36.37 28.39 41.35
#